data_AF-A0A224YNZ7-F1
#
_entry.id   AF-A0A224YNZ7-F1
#
_cell.length_a   1.000
_cell.length_b   1.000
_cell.length_c   1.000
_cell.angle_alpha   90.00
_cell.angle_beta   90.00
_cell.angle_gamma   90.00
#
_symmetry.space_group_name_H-M   'P 1'
#
loop_
_entity.id
_entity.type
_entity.pdbx_description
1 polymer ?
#
loop_
_entity_poly.entity_id
_entity_poly.type
_entity_poly.pdbx_seq_one_letter_code
_entity_poly.pdbx_strand_id
1 'polypeptide(L)'
;MGSTGALLSLFTLGAVCLSGLVGAQGACGMTNVSVSRILGGRESEPGEWPWMAVIYLNSGGVNSAACGGALVTDRHVVTAAHCVVV
;
A
#
# COMPACT_ATOMS: atom_id res chain seq x y z
N MET A 1 -22.99 -40.76 -19.49
CA MET A 1 -22.57 -40.23 -18.17
C MET A 1 -21.06 -39.90 -18.07
N GLY A 2 -20.27 -39.90 -19.16
CA GLY A 2 -18.81 -39.74 -19.07
C GLY A 2 -18.21 -38.40 -19.51
N SER A 3 -18.88 -37.60 -20.36
CA SER A 3 -18.26 -36.39 -20.93
C SER A 3 -18.50 -35.09 -20.17
N THR A 4 -19.58 -35.00 -19.36
CA THR A 4 -19.87 -33.80 -18.57
C THR A 4 -18.91 -33.62 -17.40
N GLY A 5 -18.43 -34.72 -16.80
CA GLY A 5 -17.47 -34.70 -15.69
C GLY A 5 -16.08 -34.20 -16.07
N ALA A 6 -15.61 -34.52 -17.29
CA ALA A 6 -14.32 -34.06 -17.80
C ALA A 6 -14.31 -32.55 -18.13
N LEU A 7 -15.45 -32.02 -18.57
CA LEU A 7 -15.59 -30.58 -18.82
C LEU A 7 -15.62 -29.78 -17.50
N LEU A 8 -16.31 -30.29 -16.48
CA LEU A 8 -16.35 -29.69 -15.14
C LEU A 8 -14.96 -29.66 -14.47
N SER A 9 -14.15 -30.72 -14.63
CA SER A 9 -12.80 -30.77 -14.07
C SER A 9 -11.80 -29.86 -14.78
N LEU A 10 -11.92 -29.70 -16.11
CA LEU A 10 -11.11 -28.75 -16.88
C LEU A 10 -11.45 -27.29 -16.52
N PHE A 11 -12.72 -26.99 -16.28
CA PHE A 11 -13.15 -25.65 -15.84
C PHE A 11 -12.62 -25.29 -14.45
N THR A 12 -12.63 -26.23 -13.49
CA THR A 12 -12.10 -25.97 -12.14
C THR A 12 -10.58 -25.87 -12.12
N LEU A 13 -9.85 -26.71 -12.87
CA LEU A 13 -8.39 -26.61 -13.02
C LEU A 13 -7.99 -25.30 -13.71
N GLY A 14 -8.71 -24.90 -14.77
CA GLY A 14 -8.48 -23.61 -15.46
C GLY A 14 -8.74 -22.41 -14.54
N ALA A 15 -9.81 -22.44 -13.74
CA ALA A 15 -10.11 -21.39 -12.77
C ALA A 15 -9.11 -21.34 -11.60
N VAL A 16 -8.68 -22.49 -11.06
CA VAL A 16 -7.68 -22.56 -9.98
C VAL A 16 -6.30 -22.06 -10.46
N CYS A 17 -5.91 -22.37 -11.70
CA CYS A 17 -4.71 -21.80 -12.30
C CYS A 17 -4.83 -20.28 -12.52
N LEU A 18 -6.03 -19.78 -12.89
CA LEU A 18 -6.28 -18.34 -13.03
C LEU A 18 -6.18 -17.62 -11.66
N SER A 19 -6.67 -18.23 -10.59
CA SER A 19 -6.56 -17.72 -9.22
C SER A 19 -5.13 -17.69 -8.69
N GLY A 20 -4.25 -18.58 -9.17
CA GLY A 20 -2.82 -18.60 -8.84
C GLY A 20 -1.98 -17.56 -9.61
N LEU A 21 -2.51 -17.04 -10.72
CA LEU A 21 -1.92 -15.94 -11.51
C LEU A 21 -2.39 -14.55 -11.07
N VAL A 22 -3.40 -14.48 -10.18
CA VAL A 22 -3.66 -13.25 -9.41
C VAL A 22 -2.56 -13.13 -8.37
N GLY A 23 -1.34 -12.86 -8.84
CA GLY A 23 -0.31 -12.28 -8.00
C GLY A 23 -0.95 -11.11 -7.29
N ALA A 24 -0.84 -11.08 -5.96
CA ALA A 24 -1.44 -10.05 -5.12
C ALA A 24 -1.19 -8.68 -5.76
N GLN A 25 -2.20 -8.15 -6.44
CA GLN A 25 -2.15 -6.80 -6.96
C GLN A 25 -2.03 -5.94 -5.72
N GLY A 26 -0.88 -5.30 -5.55
CA GLY A 26 -0.50 -4.58 -4.32
C GLY A 26 -1.63 -3.69 -3.87
N ALA A 27 -2.41 -4.20 -2.91
CA ALA A 27 -3.56 -3.51 -2.37
C ALA A 27 -3.10 -2.21 -1.71
N CYS A 28 -3.62 -1.07 -2.16
CA CYS A 28 -3.23 0.25 -1.68
C CYS A 28 -4.35 0.92 -0.86
N GLY A 29 -3.99 1.86 0.01
CA GLY A 29 -4.97 2.71 0.71
C GLY A 29 -5.83 1.99 1.76
N MET A 30 -5.45 0.78 2.17
CA MET A 30 -6.18 0.01 3.18
C MET A 30 -5.71 0.36 4.59
N THR A 31 -6.64 0.81 5.41
CA THR A 31 -6.45 1.01 6.86
C THR A 31 -7.65 0.42 7.59
N ASN A 32 -7.43 -0.03 8.82
CA ASN A 32 -8.50 -0.49 9.71
C ASN A 32 -9.16 0.67 10.47
N VAL A 33 -8.87 1.92 10.10
CA VAL A 33 -9.34 3.12 10.78
C VAL A 33 -10.32 3.91 9.94
N SER A 34 -11.47 4.20 10.52
CA SER A 34 -12.57 4.95 9.89
C SER A 34 -12.63 6.39 10.42
N VAL A 35 -11.65 7.23 10.04
CA VAL A 35 -11.63 8.65 10.42
C VAL A 35 -11.80 9.52 9.20
N SER A 36 -12.85 10.35 9.18
CA SER A 36 -13.17 11.25 8.06
C SER A 36 -12.51 12.63 8.18
N ARG A 37 -11.93 12.98 9.34
CA ARG A 37 -11.24 14.26 9.53
C ARG A 37 -10.30 14.26 10.74
N ILE A 38 -9.11 14.83 10.58
CA ILE A 38 -8.20 15.13 11.70
C ILE A 38 -8.58 16.50 12.29
N LEU A 39 -9.52 16.52 13.23
CA LEU A 39 -9.76 17.67 14.12
C LEU A 39 -9.58 17.17 15.55
N GLY A 40 -8.58 17.70 16.28
CA GLY A 40 -8.22 17.17 17.59
C GLY A 40 -7.75 15.70 17.52
N GLY A 41 -6.89 15.40 16.55
CA GLY A 41 -6.39 14.04 16.32
C GLY A 41 -5.74 13.41 17.55
N ARG A 42 -5.61 12.09 17.51
CA ARG A 42 -4.85 11.32 18.50
C ARG A 42 -3.56 10.79 17.88
N GLU A 43 -2.62 10.43 18.76
CA GLU A 43 -1.45 9.66 18.34
C GLU A 43 -1.88 8.38 17.62
N SER A 44 -1.21 8.08 16.51
CA SER A 44 -1.47 6.87 15.74
C SER A 44 -0.70 5.68 16.29
N GLU A 45 -1.30 4.49 16.23
CA GLU A 45 -0.60 3.24 16.51
C GLU A 45 0.31 2.84 15.34
N PRO A 46 1.37 2.04 15.59
CA PRO A 46 2.20 1.49 14.52
C PRO A 46 1.36 0.73 13.47
N GLY A 47 1.52 1.12 12.21
CA GLY A 47 0.79 0.50 11.09
C GLY A 47 -0.65 1.00 10.90
N GLU A 48 -1.12 1.97 11.69
CA GLU A 48 -2.45 2.56 11.53
C GLU A 48 -2.62 3.25 10.15
N TRP A 49 -1.54 3.86 9.68
CA TRP A 49 -1.43 4.48 8.37
C TRP A 49 -0.21 3.92 7.62
N PRO A 50 -0.32 2.72 6.99
CA PRO A 50 0.84 1.98 6.47
C PRO A 50 1.67 2.72 5.43
N TRP A 51 1.07 3.70 4.74
CA TRP A 51 1.74 4.51 3.72
C TRP A 51 2.46 5.74 4.28
N MET A 52 2.32 6.08 5.56
CA MET A 52 2.96 7.26 6.14
C MET A 52 4.48 7.12 6.15
N ALA A 53 5.16 8.07 5.52
CA ALA A 53 6.62 8.16 5.50
C ALA A 53 7.08 9.48 6.12
N VAL A 54 8.23 9.42 6.81
CA VAL A 54 8.95 10.60 7.31
C VAL A 54 10.18 10.84 6.43
N ILE A 55 10.40 12.11 6.07
CA ILE A 55 11.54 12.55 5.28
C ILE A 55 12.48 13.31 6.20
N TYR A 56 13.67 12.74 6.40
CA TYR A 56 14.77 13.38 7.11
C TYR A 56 15.64 14.14 6.12
N LEU A 57 15.86 15.43 6.40
CA LEU A 57 16.79 16.24 5.63
C LEU A 57 18.05 16.49 6.45
N ASN A 58 19.21 16.43 5.79
CA ASN A 58 20.47 16.82 6.40
C ASN A 58 20.71 18.31 6.12
N SER A 59 20.68 19.13 7.17
CA SER A 59 21.08 20.54 7.08
C SER A 59 22.25 20.78 8.01
N GLY A 60 23.41 21.13 7.44
CA GLY A 60 24.61 21.43 8.22
C GLY A 60 25.11 20.25 9.08
N GLY A 61 24.88 19.00 8.66
CA GLY A 61 25.30 17.80 9.39
C GLY A 61 24.27 17.26 10.39
N VAL A 62 23.13 17.94 10.57
CA VAL A 62 22.05 17.49 11.45
C VAL A 62 20.92 16.87 10.62
N ASN A 63 20.53 15.64 10.94
CA ASN A 63 19.35 14.99 10.36
C ASN A 63 18.12 15.36 11.19
N SER A 64 17.18 16.10 10.61
CA SER A 64 15.91 16.45 11.26
C SER A 64 14.72 15.95 10.44
N ALA A 65 13.67 15.50 11.13
CA ALA A 65 12.40 15.15 10.50
C ALA A 65 11.77 16.44 9.97
N ALA A 66 11.83 16.64 8.65
CA ALA A 66 11.48 17.92 8.04
C ALA A 66 10.12 17.87 7.34
N CYS A 67 9.80 16.74 6.69
CA CYS A 67 8.60 16.58 5.89
C CYS A 67 7.97 15.19 6.05
N GLY A 68 6.72 15.06 5.61
CA GLY A 68 6.05 13.79 5.43
C GLY A 68 6.00 13.34 3.97
N GLY A 69 5.52 12.13 3.74
CA GLY A 69 5.22 11.59 2.42
C GLY A 69 4.28 10.38 2.48
N ALA A 70 3.85 9.92 1.30
CA ALA A 70 3.01 8.73 1.14
C ALA A 70 3.70 7.70 0.24
N LEU A 71 3.85 6.47 0.74
CA LEU A 71 4.32 5.33 -0.06
C LEU A 71 3.24 4.92 -1.07
N VAL A 72 3.56 4.99 -2.37
CA VAL A 72 2.60 4.71 -3.46
C VAL A 72 2.92 3.41 -4.23
N THR A 73 4.15 2.92 -4.10
CA THR A 73 4.61 1.63 -4.65
C THR A 73 5.64 1.02 -3.69
N ASP A 74 6.20 -0.14 -4.02
CA ASP A 74 7.27 -0.78 -3.26
C ASP A 74 8.57 0.06 -3.17
N ARG A 75 8.74 1.09 -4.02
CA ARG A 75 9.98 1.87 -4.14
C ARG A 75 9.83 3.38 -4.21
N HIS A 76 8.60 3.90 -4.20
CA HIS A 76 8.35 5.32 -4.43
C HIS A 76 7.50 5.93 -3.31
N VAL A 77 7.97 7.07 -2.80
CA VAL A 77 7.25 7.94 -1.87
C VAL A 77 6.93 9.25 -2.59
N VAL A 78 5.67 9.68 -2.53
CA VAL A 78 5.23 10.99 -3.02
C VAL A 78 5.26 11.99 -1.87
N THR A 79 5.76 13.19 -2.13
CA THR A 79 5.83 14.30 -1.17
C THR A 79 5.61 15.64 -1.89
N ALA A 80 5.60 16.75 -1.14
CA ALA A 80 5.52 18.07 -1.72
C ALA A 80 6.86 18.46 -2.37
N ALA A 81 6.81 19.14 -3.52
CA ALA A 81 8.02 19.56 -4.24
C ALA A 81 8.99 20.37 -3.36
N HIS A 82 8.47 21.32 -2.57
CA HIS A 82 9.28 22.16 -1.68
C HIS A 82 10.02 21.39 -0.58
N CYS A 83 9.70 20.12 -0.34
CA CYS A 83 10.45 19.27 0.60
C CYS A 83 11.75 18.73 0.03
N VAL A 84 11.91 18.71 -1.31
CA VAL A 84 13.06 18.09 -1.99
C VAL A 84 13.80 19.03 -2.94
N VAL A 85 13.12 20.06 -3.45
CA VAL A 85 13.74 21.17 -4.20
C VAL A 85 13.58 22.43 -3.37
N VAL A 86 14.63 22.70 -2.58
CA VAL A 86 14.85 23.95 -1.84
C VAL A 86 15.82 24.84 -2.58
#